data_AF-H2YEK6-F1
#
_entry.id   AF-H2YEK6-F1
#
_cell.length_a   1.000
_cell.length_b   1.000
_cell.length_c   1.000
_cell.angle_alpha   90.00
_cell.angle_beta   90.00
_cell.angle_gamma   90.00
#
_symmetry.space_group_name_H-M   'P 1'
#
loop_
_entity.id
_entity.type
_entity.pdbx_description
1 polymer ?
#
loop_
_entity_poly.entity_id
_entity_poly.type
_entity_poly.pdbx_seq_one_letter_code
_entity_poly.pdbx_strand_id
1 'polypeptide(L)'
;MKAMLQCIGATIQEVVEVNGCALSEPELWSTLRSVSKWLLRNNVSAELKRKNFIITPQKVILLPFGQVAINYDGNEDSNNVFSSNQLLNFANGKLHDNSLMVYSLGLTLLWCAEYNLPGNSPLSISNELLELVSSMCSLEETSFEQVHAVCCQREDV
;
A
#
# COMPACT_ATOMS: atom_id res chain seq x y z
N MET A 1 36.76 4.96 -7.83
CA MET A 1 35.72 5.95 -8.19
C MET A 1 34.55 5.19 -8.84
N LYS A 2 33.62 4.69 -8.03
CA LYS A 2 32.34 4.13 -8.51
C LYS A 2 31.29 5.22 -8.31
N ALA A 3 31.00 5.97 -9.36
CA ALA A 3 29.76 6.71 -9.42
C ALA A 3 28.66 5.69 -9.72
N MET A 4 27.71 5.55 -8.82
CA MET A 4 26.43 4.92 -9.13
C MET A 4 25.39 5.74 -8.39
N LEU A 5 24.57 6.48 -9.14
CA LEU A 5 23.51 7.34 -8.62
C LEU A 5 22.59 6.52 -7.68
N GLN A 6 22.75 6.66 -6.37
CA GLN A 6 21.78 6.20 -5.37
C GLN A 6 20.76 7.31 -5.13
N CYS A 7 19.87 7.51 -6.11
CA CYS A 7 18.61 8.24 -5.96
C CYS A 7 17.79 7.90 -7.21
N ILE A 8 17.00 6.83 -7.20
CA ILE A 8 16.01 6.62 -8.27
C ILE A 8 14.63 6.30 -7.71
N GLY A 9 14.40 6.45 -6.41
CA GLY A 9 13.06 6.31 -5.83
C GLY A 9 13.02 6.74 -4.37
N ALA A 10 11.83 7.06 -3.90
CA ALA A 10 11.55 7.40 -2.51
C ALA A 10 10.39 6.54 -2.03
N THR A 11 10.41 6.13 -0.77
CA THR A 11 9.29 5.43 -0.15
C THR A 11 8.08 6.37 -0.06
N ILE A 12 6.86 5.81 -0.06
CA ILE A 12 5.67 6.63 0.11
C ILE A 12 5.66 7.31 1.48
N GLN A 13 6.28 6.69 2.50
CA GLN A 13 6.53 7.33 3.79
C GLN A 13 7.39 8.59 3.63
N GLU A 14 8.56 8.48 2.98
CA GLU A 14 9.45 9.63 2.77
C GLU A 14 8.75 10.76 2.00
N VAL A 15 7.97 10.42 0.96
CA VAL A 15 7.26 11.43 0.17
C VAL A 15 6.22 12.17 1.02
N VAL A 16 5.42 11.44 1.79
CA VAL A 16 4.39 12.02 2.66
C VAL A 16 5.03 12.85 3.79
N GLU A 17 6.09 12.35 4.43
CA GLU A 17 6.82 13.06 5.50
C GLU A 17 7.51 14.33 5.00
N VAL A 18 8.15 14.29 3.83
CA VAL A 18 8.82 15.45 3.23
C VAL A 18 7.83 16.50 2.77
N ASN A 19 6.71 16.09 2.17
CA ASN A 19 5.65 17.02 1.76
C ASN A 19 4.88 17.59 2.95
N GLY A 20 4.84 16.86 4.07
CA GLY A 20 4.15 17.27 5.29
C GLY A 20 2.62 17.25 5.18
N CYS A 21 2.06 16.67 4.12
CA CYS A 21 0.62 16.59 3.89
C CYS A 21 0.19 15.21 3.37
N ALA A 22 -1.10 14.91 3.55
CA ALA A 22 -1.72 13.72 2.99
C ALA A 22 -1.62 13.69 1.45
N LEU A 23 -1.60 12.47 0.90
CA LEU A 23 -1.69 12.29 -0.55
C LEU A 23 -3.07 12.70 -1.06
N SER A 24 -3.08 13.35 -2.22
CA SER A 24 -4.31 13.65 -2.95
C SER A 24 -4.96 12.38 -3.49
N GLU A 25 -6.27 12.44 -3.77
CA GLU A 25 -7.00 11.31 -4.34
C GLU A 25 -6.37 10.75 -5.64
N PRO A 26 -5.92 11.57 -6.62
CA PRO A 26 -5.22 11.06 -7.79
C PRO A 26 -3.90 10.33 -7.46
N GLU A 27 -3.16 10.80 -6.46
CA GLU A 27 -1.93 10.15 -5.99
C GLU A 27 -2.24 8.79 -5.32
N LEU A 28 -3.34 8.71 -4.55
CA LEU A 28 -3.81 7.46 -3.96
C LEU A 28 -4.22 6.45 -5.03
N TRP A 29 -5.01 6.87 -6.01
CA TRP A 29 -5.42 6.02 -7.12
C TRP A 29 -4.23 5.53 -7.95
N SER A 30 -3.30 6.42 -8.30
CA SER A 30 -2.12 6.06 -9.09
C SER A 30 -1.18 5.14 -8.33
N THR A 31 -1.03 5.34 -7.02
CA THR A 31 -0.31 4.43 -6.12
C THR A 31 -0.97 3.06 -6.11
N LEU A 32 -2.28 3.00 -5.86
CA LEU A 32 -3.04 1.75 -5.81
C LEU A 32 -2.94 0.98 -7.12
N ARG A 33 -3.13 1.66 -8.26
CA ARG A 33 -2.99 1.08 -9.60
C ARG A 33 -1.59 0.51 -9.82
N SER A 34 -0.56 1.27 -9.48
CA SER A 34 0.83 0.91 -9.74
C SER A 34 1.29 -0.24 -8.86
N VAL A 35 0.94 -0.24 -7.57
CA VAL A 35 1.21 -1.34 -6.64
C VAL A 35 0.49 -2.60 -7.09
N SER A 36 -0.81 -2.52 -7.38
CA SER A 36 -1.61 -3.68 -7.81
C SER A 36 -1.05 -4.29 -9.10
N LYS A 37 -0.75 -3.46 -10.09
CA LYS A 37 -0.10 -3.87 -11.34
C LYS A 37 1.24 -4.54 -11.10
N TRP A 38 2.04 -4.00 -10.19
CA TRP A 38 3.35 -4.54 -9.86
C TRP A 38 3.24 -5.91 -9.18
N LEU A 39 2.32 -6.08 -8.24
CA LEU A 39 2.07 -7.34 -7.54
C LEU A 39 1.58 -8.43 -8.51
N LEU A 40 0.67 -8.08 -9.42
CA LEU A 40 0.20 -8.97 -10.48
C LEU A 40 1.33 -9.37 -11.45
N ARG A 41 2.17 -8.42 -11.86
CA ARG A 41 3.29 -8.68 -12.79
C ARG A 41 4.39 -9.55 -12.18
N ASN A 42 4.72 -9.31 -10.93
CA ASN A 42 5.80 -10.02 -10.25
C ASN A 42 5.35 -11.37 -9.68
N ASN A 43 4.11 -11.81 -9.96
CA ASN A 43 3.53 -13.07 -9.51
C ASN A 43 3.93 -13.36 -8.07
N VAL A 44 3.58 -12.42 -7.15
CA VAL A 44 4.02 -12.40 -5.75
C VAL A 44 4.39 -13.80 -5.30
N SER A 45 5.70 -14.05 -5.21
CA SER A 45 6.20 -15.42 -5.24
C SER A 45 5.55 -16.23 -4.12
N ALA A 46 5.45 -17.55 -4.31
CA ALA A 46 4.99 -18.44 -3.24
C ALA A 46 5.79 -18.26 -1.94
N GLU A 47 6.98 -17.66 -1.99
CA GLU A 47 7.80 -17.32 -0.83
C GLU A 47 7.29 -16.09 -0.07
N LEU A 48 6.87 -15.03 -0.77
CA LEU A 48 6.29 -13.84 -0.13
C LEU A 48 4.94 -14.15 0.50
N LYS A 49 4.16 -15.00 -0.20
CA LYS A 49 2.92 -15.56 0.32
C LYS A 49 3.18 -16.35 1.61
N ARG A 50 4.10 -17.32 1.57
CA ARG A 50 4.52 -18.11 2.75
C ARG A 50 5.08 -17.30 3.92
N LYS A 51 5.57 -16.08 3.68
CA LYS A 51 6.14 -15.21 4.72
C LYS A 51 5.12 -14.27 5.35
N ASN A 52 3.83 -14.36 5.03
CA ASN A 52 2.80 -13.43 5.52
C ASN A 52 3.21 -11.97 5.29
N PHE A 53 3.63 -11.65 4.06
CA PHE A 53 4.20 -10.34 3.76
C PHE A 53 3.21 -9.19 4.04
N ILE A 54 3.63 -8.21 4.86
CA ILE A 54 2.86 -7.01 5.19
C ILE A 54 3.40 -5.83 4.37
N ILE A 55 2.53 -5.17 3.61
CA ILE A 55 2.84 -3.91 2.91
C ILE A 55 2.72 -2.76 3.91
N THR A 56 3.75 -1.93 3.98
CA THR A 56 3.79 -0.74 4.84
C THR A 56 4.28 0.47 4.03
N PRO A 57 4.07 1.72 4.51
CA PRO A 57 4.55 2.93 3.85
C PRO A 57 6.06 2.92 3.50
N GLN A 58 6.89 2.24 4.28
CA GLN A 58 8.34 2.16 4.04
C GLN A 58 8.71 1.15 2.94
N LYS A 59 7.81 0.20 2.66
CA LYS A 59 8.06 -0.86 1.68
C LYS A 59 7.60 -0.46 0.29
N VAL A 60 6.73 0.54 0.12
CA VAL A 60 6.28 1.02 -1.19
C VAL A 60 7.23 2.11 -1.69
N ILE A 61 8.03 1.81 -2.70
CA ILE A 61 8.98 2.73 -3.33
C ILE A 61 8.35 3.30 -4.61
N LEU A 62 8.17 4.62 -4.63
CA LEU A 62 7.79 5.37 -5.82
C LEU A 62 9.02 5.60 -6.70
N LEU A 63 8.92 5.19 -7.97
CA LEU A 63 9.95 5.31 -8.99
C LEU A 63 9.52 6.34 -10.06
N PRO A 64 10.48 6.90 -10.82
CA PRO A 64 10.21 7.77 -11.95
C PRO A 64 9.19 7.16 -12.92
N PHE A 65 8.46 8.05 -13.60
CA PHE A 65 7.45 7.69 -14.61
C PHE A 65 6.28 6.88 -14.06
N GLY A 66 5.88 7.13 -12.81
CA GLY A 66 4.71 6.49 -12.19
C GLY A 66 4.89 4.99 -11.98
N GLN A 67 6.14 4.54 -11.84
CA GLN A 67 6.43 3.16 -11.50
C GLN A 67 6.52 2.98 -9.99
N VAL A 68 6.33 1.74 -9.54
CA VAL A 68 6.47 1.38 -8.13
C VAL A 68 7.35 0.14 -8.03
N ALA A 69 8.12 0.05 -6.96
CA ALA A 69 8.76 -1.17 -6.50
C ALA A 69 8.37 -1.44 -5.05
N ILE A 70 8.37 -2.71 -4.64
CA ILE A 70 8.19 -3.09 -3.24
C ILE A 70 9.51 -3.58 -2.68
N ASN A 71 9.93 -3.01 -1.56
CA ASN A 71 11.05 -3.52 -0.78
C ASN A 71 10.61 -4.70 0.08
N TYR A 72 11.20 -5.86 -0.16
CA TYR A 72 10.97 -7.08 0.62
C TYR A 72 12.00 -7.28 1.73
N ASP A 73 13.11 -6.56 1.66
CA ASP A 73 14.22 -6.67 2.60
C ASP A 73 14.01 -5.65 3.72
N GLY A 74 13.57 -6.14 4.87
CA GLY A 74 13.40 -5.35 6.08
C GLY A 74 12.86 -6.22 7.21
N ASN A 75 13.45 -6.11 8.39
CA ASN A 75 12.81 -6.62 9.59
C ASN A 75 11.50 -5.84 9.78
N GLU A 76 10.42 -6.54 10.11
CA GLU A 76 9.18 -5.93 10.57
C GLU A 76 9.54 -5.05 11.80
N ASP A 77 9.55 -3.73 11.63
CA ASP A 77 9.79 -2.83 12.75
C ASP A 77 8.69 -3.06 13.79
N SER A 78 9.05 -3.59 14.95
CA SER A 78 8.13 -4.01 16.01
C SER A 78 7.31 -2.86 16.62
N ASN A 79 7.61 -1.62 16.25
CA ASN A 79 6.90 -0.40 16.68
C ASN A 79 5.93 0.14 15.62
N ASN A 80 5.76 -0.56 14.50
CA ASN A 80 4.94 -0.04 13.42
C ASN A 80 3.45 -0.12 13.78
N VAL A 81 2.67 0.92 13.48
CA VAL A 81 1.20 0.97 13.70
C VAL A 81 0.50 -0.18 12.95
N PHE A 82 1.16 -0.70 11.92
CA PHE A 82 0.87 -1.91 11.16
C PHE A 82 1.18 -3.23 11.91
N SER A 83 1.50 -3.17 13.21
CA SER A 83 1.65 -4.34 14.09
C SER A 83 0.42 -4.53 15.01
N SER A 84 -0.67 -3.81 14.74
CA SER A 84 -1.90 -3.86 15.53
C SER A 84 -2.40 -5.30 15.74
N ASN A 85 -3.05 -5.57 16.88
CA ASN A 85 -3.61 -6.90 17.25
C ASN A 85 -4.45 -7.57 16.16
N GLN A 86 -5.02 -6.79 15.22
CA GLN A 86 -5.65 -7.34 14.03
C GLN A 86 -4.63 -8.07 13.15
N LEU A 87 -3.54 -7.42 12.70
CA LEU A 87 -2.39 -7.99 11.94
C LEU A 87 -1.78 -9.24 12.61
N LEU A 88 -1.72 -9.25 13.95
CA LEU A 88 -1.34 -10.42 14.77
C LEU A 88 -2.31 -11.62 14.65
N ASN A 89 -3.62 -11.39 14.47
CA ASN A 89 -4.59 -12.46 14.19
C ASN A 89 -4.50 -12.97 12.74
N PHE A 90 -4.02 -12.16 11.78
CA PHE A 90 -3.75 -12.62 10.40
C PHE A 90 -2.52 -13.54 10.34
N ALA A 91 -1.49 -13.27 11.15
CA ALA A 91 -0.30 -14.12 11.28
C ALA A 91 -0.60 -15.53 11.86
N ASN A 92 -1.75 -15.70 12.54
CA ASN A 92 -2.21 -16.99 13.11
C ASN A 92 -2.94 -17.89 12.09
N GLY A 93 -2.83 -17.63 10.78
CA GLY A 93 -3.23 -18.57 9.71
C GLY A 93 -4.73 -18.64 9.41
N LYS A 94 -5.51 -17.60 9.76
CA LYS A 94 -6.97 -17.54 9.50
C LYS A 94 -7.36 -17.01 8.11
N LEU A 95 -6.45 -16.40 7.36
CA LEU A 95 -6.71 -15.82 6.04
C LEU A 95 -5.62 -16.20 5.04
N HIS A 96 -5.96 -16.24 3.76
CA HIS A 96 -5.02 -16.50 2.68
C HIS A 96 -3.99 -15.39 2.54
N ASP A 97 -2.75 -15.74 2.18
CA ASP A 97 -1.61 -14.83 2.06
C ASP A 97 -1.87 -13.61 1.15
N ASN A 98 -2.71 -13.77 0.11
CA ASN A 98 -3.11 -12.68 -0.77
C ASN A 98 -3.97 -11.63 -0.04
N SER A 99 -4.89 -12.06 0.82
CA SER A 99 -5.78 -11.17 1.57
C SER A 99 -5.00 -10.30 2.55
N LEU A 100 -3.92 -10.82 3.14
CA LEU A 100 -3.06 -10.06 4.04
C LEU A 100 -2.36 -8.89 3.33
N MET A 101 -1.89 -9.11 2.10
CA MET A 101 -1.24 -8.05 1.32
C MET A 101 -2.25 -6.99 0.87
N VAL A 102 -3.46 -7.38 0.45
CA VAL A 102 -4.53 -6.43 0.10
C VAL A 102 -4.92 -5.59 1.30
N TYR A 103 -5.10 -6.23 2.46
CA TYR A 103 -5.45 -5.57 3.71
C TYR A 103 -4.37 -4.58 4.17
N SER A 104 -3.11 -5.03 4.20
CA SER A 104 -2.00 -4.16 4.60
C SER A 104 -1.75 -3.00 3.62
N LEU A 105 -2.01 -3.20 2.32
CA LEU A 105 -2.03 -2.10 1.35
C LEU A 105 -3.16 -1.10 1.63
N GLY A 106 -4.36 -1.59 1.98
CA GLY A 106 -5.50 -0.74 2.34
C GLY A 106 -5.17 0.17 3.54
N LEU A 107 -4.59 -0.41 4.59
CA LEU A 107 -4.11 0.37 5.75
C LEU A 107 -3.01 1.36 5.37
N THR A 108 -2.11 0.98 4.47
CA THR A 108 -1.04 1.87 3.98
C THR A 108 -1.63 3.10 3.27
N LEU A 109 -2.68 2.92 2.47
CA LEU A 109 -3.37 4.02 1.80
C LEU A 109 -4.14 4.91 2.77
N LEU A 110 -4.82 4.34 3.77
CA LEU A 110 -5.48 5.13 4.81
C LEU A 110 -4.47 6.00 5.56
N TRP A 111 -3.32 5.43 5.93
CA TRP A 111 -2.25 6.21 6.57
C TRP A 111 -1.79 7.39 5.70
N CYS A 112 -1.66 7.19 4.38
CA CYS A 112 -1.31 8.27 3.46
C CYS A 112 -2.40 9.32 3.31
N ALA A 113 -3.67 8.92 3.34
CA ALA A 113 -4.83 9.80 3.20
C ALA A 113 -5.13 10.60 4.50
N GLU A 114 -4.76 10.06 5.65
CA GLU A 114 -4.99 10.66 6.98
C GLU A 114 -3.78 11.44 7.51
N TYR A 115 -2.65 11.44 6.78
CA TYR A 115 -1.40 12.01 7.27
C TYR A 115 -1.54 13.49 7.64
N ASN A 116 -1.14 13.82 8.89
CA ASN A 116 -1.26 15.15 9.48
C ASN A 116 -2.68 15.74 9.51
N LEU A 117 -3.73 14.93 9.33
CA LEU A 117 -5.09 15.40 9.56
C LEU A 117 -5.36 15.59 11.07
N PRO A 118 -5.96 16.73 11.47
CA PRO A 118 -6.46 16.90 12.83
C PRO A 118 -7.46 15.78 13.16
N GLY A 119 -7.43 15.24 14.38
CA GLY A 119 -8.36 14.20 14.81
C GLY A 119 -9.82 14.58 14.55
N ASN A 120 -10.60 13.65 13.97
CA ASN A 120 -11.98 13.81 13.48
C ASN A 120 -12.15 14.65 12.19
N SER A 121 -11.10 15.01 11.49
CA SER A 121 -11.25 15.62 10.16
C SER A 121 -11.76 14.58 9.16
N PRO A 122 -12.77 14.90 8.34
CA PRO A 122 -13.21 13.99 7.29
C PRO A 122 -12.08 13.79 6.28
N LEU A 123 -11.94 12.56 5.78
CA LEU A 123 -11.04 12.25 4.69
C LEU A 123 -11.46 13.03 3.44
N SER A 124 -10.48 13.67 2.77
CA SER A 124 -10.70 14.40 1.52
C SER A 124 -10.60 13.47 0.29
N ILE A 125 -11.31 12.34 0.33
CA ILE A 125 -11.40 11.38 -0.78
C ILE A 125 -12.86 11.10 -1.13
N SER A 126 -13.12 10.74 -2.38
CA SER A 126 -14.44 10.33 -2.83
C SER A 126 -14.97 9.10 -2.10
N ASN A 127 -16.30 8.95 -2.06
CA ASN A 127 -16.94 7.74 -1.54
C ASN A 127 -16.48 6.48 -2.30
N GLU A 128 -16.20 6.61 -3.59
CA GLU A 128 -15.72 5.49 -4.41
C GLU A 128 -14.38 4.96 -3.91
N LEU A 129 -13.41 5.84 -3.68
CA LEU A 129 -12.11 5.44 -3.15
C LEU A 129 -12.24 4.93 -1.71
N LEU A 130 -13.08 5.59 -0.89
CA LEU A 130 -13.31 5.16 0.49
C LEU A 130 -13.94 3.77 0.56
N GLU A 131 -14.94 3.46 -0.26
CA GLU A 131 -15.58 2.15 -0.34
C GLU A 131 -14.59 1.07 -0.79
N LEU A 132 -13.77 1.36 -1.81
CA LEU A 132 -12.73 0.44 -2.27
C LEU A 132 -11.70 0.17 -1.16
N VAL A 133 -11.14 1.20 -0.54
CA VAL A 133 -10.15 1.04 0.53
C VAL A 133 -10.77 0.36 1.75
N SER A 134 -12.04 0.65 2.07
CA SER A 134 -12.78 -0.05 3.14
C SER A 134 -12.96 -1.54 2.82
N SER A 135 -13.23 -1.89 1.56
CA SER A 135 -13.32 -3.29 1.13
C SER A 135 -11.98 -4.02 1.23
N MET A 136 -10.86 -3.32 0.97
CA MET A 136 -9.51 -3.86 1.17
C MET A 136 -9.21 -4.06 2.66
N CYS A 137 -9.66 -3.13 3.51
CA CYS A 137 -9.53 -3.19 4.97
C CYS A 137 -10.58 -4.10 5.65
N SER A 138 -11.34 -4.86 4.87
CA SER A 138 -12.27 -5.86 5.39
C SER A 138 -11.64 -7.25 5.37
N LEU A 139 -12.19 -8.19 6.15
CA LEU A 139 -11.80 -9.60 6.09
C LEU A 139 -12.44 -10.33 4.89
N GLU A 140 -13.15 -9.61 4.02
CA GLU A 140 -13.76 -10.17 2.82
C GLU A 140 -12.69 -10.44 1.76
N GLU A 141 -12.95 -11.39 0.85
CA GLU A 141 -12.00 -11.83 -0.18
C GLU A 141 -11.85 -10.79 -1.31
N THR A 142 -11.32 -9.61 -1.00
CA THR A 142 -10.90 -8.63 -2.00
C THR A 142 -9.55 -9.06 -2.57
N SER A 143 -9.46 -9.24 -3.89
CA SER A 143 -8.25 -9.67 -4.59
C SER A 143 -7.55 -8.53 -5.32
N PHE A 144 -6.23 -8.66 -5.58
CA PHE A 144 -5.50 -7.65 -6.36
C PHE A 144 -6.02 -7.51 -7.80
N GLU A 145 -6.58 -8.56 -8.37
CA GLU A 145 -7.22 -8.53 -9.69
C GLU A 145 -8.46 -7.63 -9.67
N GLN A 146 -9.29 -7.72 -8.63
CA GLN A 146 -10.47 -6.86 -8.47
C GLN A 146 -10.05 -5.41 -8.26
N VAL A 147 -9.10 -5.17 -7.35
CA VAL A 147 -8.56 -3.83 -7.08
C VAL A 147 -7.95 -3.22 -8.35
N HIS A 148 -7.16 -3.99 -9.09
CA HIS A 148 -6.55 -3.52 -10.32
C HIS A 148 -7.60 -3.25 -11.42
N ALA A 149 -8.63 -4.08 -11.52
CA ALA A 149 -9.72 -3.90 -12.49
C ALA A 149 -10.47 -2.58 -12.25
N VAL A 150 -10.81 -2.26 -10.98
CA VAL A 150 -11.42 -0.97 -10.62
C VAL A 150 -10.51 0.19 -11.03
N CYS A 151 -9.22 0.10 -10.71
CA CYS A 151 -8.24 1.13 -11.09
C CYS A 151 -8.08 1.30 -12.62
N CYS A 152 -8.34 0.27 -13.42
CA CYS A 152 -8.19 0.33 -14.88
C CYS A 152 -9.41 0.91 -15.59
N GLN A 153 -10.56 1.01 -14.92
CA GLN A 153 -11.77 1.65 -15.47
C GLN A 153 -11.69 3.19 -15.40
N ARG A 154 -10.67 3.73 -14.72
CA ARG A 154 -10.43 5.16 -14.56
C ARG A 154 -9.52 5.69 -15.65
N GLU A 155 -9.96 6.78 -16.30
CA GLU A 155 -9.17 7.51 -17.31
C GLU A 155 -8.33 8.64 -16.69
N ASP A 156 -8.63 9.03 -15.45
CA ASP A 156 -8.02 10.13 -14.69
C ASP A 156 -6.78 9.71 -13.87
N VAL A 157 -6.31 8.46 -14.06
CA VAL A 157 -5.24 7.77 -13.32
C VAL A 157 -4.38 6.99 -14.29
#